data_AF-A0A1G7PA70-F1
#
_entry.id   AF-A0A1G7PA70-F1
#
_cell.length_a   1.000
_cell.length_b   1.000
_cell.length_c   1.000
_cell.angle_alpha   90.00
_cell.angle_beta   90.00
_cell.angle_gamma   90.00
#
_symmetry.space_group_name_H-M   'P 1'
#
loop_
_entity.id
_entity.type
_entity.pdbx_description
1 polymer ?
#
loop_
_entity_poly.entity_id
_entity_poly.type
_entity_poly.pdbx_seq_one_letter_code
_entity_poly.pdbx_strand_id
1 'polypeptide(L)'
;MDFFTIHVTLETLEQKSQFYGYLGEVVKDLHKGAVQSKWYHLPNKMLLLETVIKILPKRKSKNHTVLTAIVKDKLSDALSRFLIDTKEEAILKRMISKRYSFSEQTDYEAVEVLCCKLLETGIDGMHSRENHIEEIKTSLGKFLESTPCLNLDGFVRFRMREYEDTLKGIVDYAVEEYLLDQQYDEFISLLQYFVYFQEPLTSLVHLMHKKDHDFSILNEHFTPIKAPPASGMVARMADQELEMEDVVVSTLIALSPDRVLIHTLEPEALIISTIRRIFGDRVVLCSDCPQCSMFHHENRRRDQGT
;
A
#
# COMPACT_ATOMS: atom_id res chain seq x y z
N MET A 1 -45.31 9.59 10.89
CA MET A 1 -44.89 8.18 10.84
C MET A 1 -43.71 8.19 9.91
N ASP A 2 -42.51 8.04 10.45
CA ASP A 2 -41.29 8.15 9.66
C ASP A 2 -41.01 6.80 9.01
N PHE A 3 -40.68 6.82 7.73
CA PHE A 3 -40.20 5.65 7.02
C PHE A 3 -38.98 6.05 6.20
N PHE A 4 -38.05 5.12 6.05
CA PHE A 4 -36.92 5.23 5.16
C PHE A 4 -37.09 4.23 4.03
N THR A 5 -36.85 4.66 2.82
CA THR A 5 -36.83 3.78 1.64
C THR A 5 -35.40 3.77 1.09
N ILE A 6 -34.84 2.58 0.92
CA ILE A 6 -33.49 2.38 0.37
C ILE A 6 -33.64 1.56 -0.90
N HIS A 7 -33.20 2.13 -2.02
CA HIS A 7 -33.07 1.44 -3.30
C HIS A 7 -31.59 1.14 -3.54
N VAL A 8 -31.28 -0.11 -3.86
CA VAL A 8 -29.91 -0.55 -4.17
C VAL A 8 -29.93 -1.56 -5.32
N THR A 9 -28.92 -1.44 -6.18
CA THR A 9 -28.58 -2.42 -7.21
C THR A 9 -27.48 -3.32 -6.68
N LEU A 10 -27.76 -4.62 -6.71
CA LEU A 10 -26.90 -5.69 -6.20
C LEU A 10 -26.54 -6.58 -7.38
N GLU A 11 -25.28 -6.64 -7.77
CA GLU A 11 -24.82 -7.32 -8.98
C GLU A 11 -24.74 -8.84 -8.79
N THR A 12 -24.59 -9.30 -7.55
CA THR A 12 -24.42 -10.72 -7.21
C THR A 12 -25.34 -11.18 -6.08
N LEU A 13 -25.53 -12.50 -5.96
CA LEU A 13 -26.27 -13.11 -4.84
C LEU A 13 -25.53 -12.93 -3.50
N GLU A 14 -24.21 -12.82 -3.55
CA GLU A 14 -23.37 -12.54 -2.38
C GLU A 14 -23.62 -11.12 -1.86
N GLN A 15 -23.57 -10.11 -2.74
CA GLN A 15 -23.90 -8.73 -2.37
C GLN A 15 -25.31 -8.64 -1.78
N LYS A 16 -26.27 -9.39 -2.33
CA LYS A 16 -27.62 -9.48 -1.77
C LYS A 16 -27.62 -10.05 -0.35
N SER A 17 -26.87 -11.13 -0.11
CA SER A 17 -26.76 -11.76 1.21
C SER A 17 -26.09 -10.84 2.23
N GLN A 18 -25.00 -10.18 1.83
CA GLN A 18 -24.30 -9.18 2.65
C GLN A 18 -25.21 -7.99 2.99
N PHE A 19 -25.96 -7.46 2.01
CA PHE A 19 -26.90 -6.37 2.23
C PHE A 19 -27.98 -6.72 3.27
N TYR A 20 -28.55 -7.94 3.17
CA TYR A 20 -29.49 -8.43 4.19
C TYR A 20 -28.84 -8.62 5.55
N GLY A 21 -27.57 -9.05 5.61
CA GLY A 21 -26.80 -9.16 6.84
C GLY A 21 -26.71 -7.80 7.54
N TYR A 22 -26.12 -6.82 6.87
CA TYR A 22 -25.90 -5.47 7.40
C TYR A 22 -27.18 -4.79 7.87
N LEU A 23 -28.19 -4.70 7.01
CA LEU A 23 -29.46 -4.06 7.38
C LEU A 23 -30.30 -4.92 8.33
N GLY A 24 -30.14 -6.25 8.31
CA GLY A 24 -30.80 -7.16 9.22
C GLY A 24 -30.33 -6.97 10.67
N GLU A 25 -29.04 -6.70 10.88
CA GLU A 25 -28.49 -6.36 12.19
C GLU A 25 -29.06 -5.05 12.74
N VAL A 26 -29.17 -4.01 11.90
CA VAL A 26 -29.80 -2.73 12.29
C VAL A 26 -31.22 -2.96 12.83
N VAL A 27 -32.02 -3.79 12.15
CA VAL A 27 -33.40 -4.08 12.57
C VAL A 27 -33.44 -4.92 13.85
N LYS A 28 -32.48 -5.83 14.07
CA LYS A 28 -32.39 -6.63 15.29
C LYS A 28 -31.98 -5.79 16.51
N ASP A 29 -31.00 -4.91 16.34
CA ASP A 29 -30.47 -4.02 17.38
C ASP A 29 -31.53 -3.03 17.90
N LEU A 30 -32.36 -2.52 16.99
CA LEU A 30 -33.40 -1.55 17.31
C LEU A 30 -34.66 -2.27 17.85
N HIS A 31 -34.60 -2.78 19.09
CA HIS A 31 -35.66 -3.41 19.91
C HIS A 31 -36.95 -3.86 19.16
N LYS A 32 -37.23 -5.18 19.17
CA LYS A 32 -38.48 -5.79 18.66
C LYS A 32 -39.72 -4.95 18.98
N GLY A 33 -40.25 -4.27 17.96
CA GLY A 33 -41.49 -3.49 18.01
C GLY A 33 -41.36 -1.99 17.75
N ALA A 34 -40.15 -1.41 17.74
CA ALA A 34 -39.95 0.01 17.40
C ALA A 34 -39.70 0.25 15.90
N VAL A 35 -39.18 -0.76 15.19
CA VAL A 35 -38.86 -0.70 13.76
C VAL A 35 -39.45 -1.93 13.05
N GLN A 36 -39.99 -1.73 11.85
CA GLN A 36 -40.42 -2.79 10.94
C GLN A 36 -39.70 -2.61 9.60
N SER A 37 -39.09 -3.67 9.07
CA SER A 37 -38.55 -3.67 7.71
C SER A 37 -39.41 -4.53 6.77
N LYS A 38 -39.55 -4.08 5.54
CA LYS A 38 -40.11 -4.85 4.43
C LYS A 38 -39.17 -4.76 3.24
N TRP A 39 -39.05 -5.87 2.52
CA TRP A 39 -38.10 -6.06 1.43
C TRP A 39 -38.84 -6.44 0.18
N TYR A 40 -38.53 -5.76 -0.92
CA TYR A 40 -39.22 -5.91 -2.19
C TYR A 40 -38.20 -6.06 -3.32
N HIS A 41 -38.55 -6.90 -4.29
CA HIS A 41 -37.87 -6.96 -5.56
C HIS A 41 -38.61 -6.10 -6.57
N LEU A 42 -37.89 -5.28 -7.34
CA LEU A 42 -38.53 -4.53 -8.41
C LEU A 42 -38.96 -5.49 -9.53
N PRO A 43 -40.15 -5.27 -10.14
CA PRO A 43 -40.64 -6.12 -11.23
C PRO A 43 -39.60 -6.28 -12.34
N ASN A 44 -39.37 -7.53 -12.78
CA ASN A 44 -38.40 -7.92 -13.81
C ASN A 44 -36.92 -7.61 -13.51
N LYS A 45 -36.55 -7.32 -12.26
CA LYS A 45 -35.18 -7.00 -11.87
C LYS A 45 -34.80 -7.73 -10.57
N MET A 46 -34.37 -8.99 -10.69
CA MET A 46 -34.00 -9.86 -9.55
C MET A 46 -32.91 -9.25 -8.64
N LEU A 47 -32.08 -8.38 -9.23
CA LEU A 47 -30.89 -7.76 -8.67
C LEU A 47 -31.11 -6.31 -8.20
N LEU A 48 -32.32 -5.76 -8.36
CA LEU A 48 -32.69 -4.49 -7.76
C LEU A 48 -33.61 -4.72 -6.57
N LEU A 49 -33.15 -4.20 -5.43
CA LEU A 49 -33.82 -4.36 -4.15
C LEU A 49 -34.31 -3.00 -3.66
N GLU A 50 -35.58 -2.97 -3.24
CA GLU A 50 -36.15 -1.87 -2.48
C GLU A 50 -36.40 -2.35 -1.05
N THR A 51 -35.90 -1.59 -0.09
CA THR A 51 -36.08 -1.86 1.34
C THR A 51 -36.80 -0.69 1.97
N VAL A 52 -37.90 -0.97 2.65
CA VAL A 52 -38.68 0.04 3.38
C VAL A 52 -38.57 -0.24 4.87
N ILE A 53 -38.00 0.69 5.61
CA ILE A 53 -37.83 0.64 7.06
C ILE A 53 -38.80 1.64 7.68
N LYS A 54 -39.83 1.15 8.38
CA LYS A 54 -40.84 1.96 9.05
C LYS A 54 -40.50 2.09 10.53
N ILE A 55 -40.47 3.32 11.03
CA ILE A 55 -40.36 3.61 12.45
C ILE A 55 -41.76 3.71 13.04
N LEU A 56 -42.05 2.87 14.03
CA LEU A 56 -43.30 2.88 14.76
C LEU A 56 -43.12 3.68 16.06
N PRO A 57 -43.84 4.79 16.25
CA PRO A 57 -43.72 5.57 17.47
C PRO A 57 -44.25 4.79 18.67
N LYS A 58 -43.41 4.54 19.69
CA LYS A 58 -43.84 4.07 21.01
C LYS A 58 -44.43 5.24 21.80
N ARG A 59 -45.74 5.53 21.59
CA ARG A 59 -46.56 6.55 22.28
C ARG A 59 -46.05 8.01 22.17
N LYS A 60 -46.97 8.97 22.29
CA LYS A 60 -46.72 10.42 22.14
C LYS A 60 -45.67 10.92 23.15
N SER A 61 -44.58 11.55 22.69
CA SER A 61 -43.65 12.48 23.40
C SER A 61 -42.17 12.14 23.16
N LYS A 62 -41.33 13.16 22.88
CA LYS A 62 -39.84 13.32 22.88
C LYS A 62 -38.91 12.18 22.39
N ASN A 63 -39.25 10.91 22.56
CA ASN A 63 -38.45 9.76 22.15
C ASN A 63 -38.47 9.48 20.64
N HIS A 64 -39.43 10.04 19.89
CA HIS A 64 -39.51 9.79 18.44
C HIS A 64 -38.33 10.40 17.68
N THR A 65 -37.99 11.66 17.97
CA THR A 65 -36.84 12.34 17.34
C THR A 65 -35.53 11.63 17.66
N VAL A 66 -35.36 11.20 18.92
CA VAL A 66 -34.19 10.43 19.36
C VAL A 66 -34.11 9.09 18.64
N LEU A 67 -35.21 8.35 18.53
CA LEU A 67 -35.27 7.07 17.82
C LEU A 67 -34.95 7.25 16.33
N THR A 68 -35.49 8.29 15.68
CA THR A 68 -35.22 8.60 14.28
C THR A 68 -33.74 8.92 14.07
N ALA A 69 -33.08 9.65 14.98
CA ALA A 69 -31.64 9.90 14.92
C ALA A 69 -30.81 8.62 15.06
N ILE A 70 -31.15 7.75 16.03
CA ILE A 70 -30.46 6.46 16.23
C ILE A 70 -30.61 5.56 14.99
N VAL A 71 -31.80 5.52 14.38
CA VAL A 71 -32.03 4.74 13.16
C VAL A 71 -31.17 5.28 12.01
N LYS A 72 -31.09 6.59 11.82
CA LYS A 72 -30.24 7.20 10.78
C LYS A 72 -28.76 6.88 10.97
N ASP A 73 -28.26 6.98 12.20
CA ASP A 73 -26.87 6.65 12.53
C ASP A 73 -26.55 5.17 12.25
N LYS A 74 -27.38 4.25 12.75
CA LYS A 74 -27.24 2.81 12.52
C LYS A 74 -27.36 2.43 11.04
N LEU A 75 -28.27 3.08 10.30
CA LEU A 75 -28.37 2.87 8.85
C LEU A 75 -27.14 3.38 8.11
N SER A 76 -26.61 4.54 8.50
CA SER A 76 -25.43 5.11 7.87
C SER A 76 -24.20 4.23 8.09
N ASP A 77 -24.02 3.69 9.30
CA ASP A 77 -22.94 2.74 9.64
C ASP A 77 -23.08 1.41 8.89
N ALA A 78 -24.29 0.82 8.85
CA ALA A 78 -24.50 -0.43 8.14
C ALA A 78 -24.32 -0.28 6.62
N LEU A 79 -24.78 0.83 6.04
CA LEU A 79 -24.64 1.11 4.62
C LEU A 79 -23.21 1.47 4.24
N SER A 80 -22.44 2.19 5.07
CA SER A 80 -21.03 2.49 4.78
C SER A 80 -20.18 1.22 4.75
N ARG A 81 -20.35 0.32 5.73
CA ARG A 81 -19.68 -0.98 5.75
C ARG A 81 -20.04 -1.84 4.55
N PHE A 82 -21.33 -1.90 4.20
CA PHE A 82 -21.78 -2.58 3.00
C PHE A 82 -21.13 -2.02 1.73
N LEU A 83 -21.03 -0.69 1.60
CA LEU A 83 -20.42 -0.05 0.43
C LEU A 83 -18.94 -0.39 0.30
N ILE A 84 -18.20 -0.37 1.40
CA ILE A 84 -16.78 -0.75 1.43
C ILE A 84 -16.60 -2.20 0.99
N ASP A 85 -17.32 -3.12 1.63
CA ASP A 85 -17.14 -4.55 1.36
C ASP A 85 -17.59 -5.01 -0.02
N THR A 86 -18.41 -4.21 -0.72
CA THR A 86 -19.06 -4.67 -1.96
C THR A 86 -18.85 -3.80 -3.18
N LYS A 87 -18.52 -2.52 -3.00
CA LYS A 87 -18.43 -1.56 -4.10
C LYS A 87 -17.09 -0.82 -4.17
N GLU A 88 -16.34 -0.68 -3.08
CA GLU A 88 -15.08 0.09 -3.05
C GLU A 88 -14.05 -0.46 -4.06
N GLU A 89 -13.80 -1.77 -4.03
CA GLU A 89 -12.87 -2.43 -4.96
C GLU A 89 -13.27 -2.21 -6.43
N ALA A 90 -14.55 -2.35 -6.76
CA ALA A 90 -15.05 -2.14 -8.13
C ALA A 90 -14.96 -0.66 -8.57
N ILE A 91 -15.12 0.29 -7.64
CA ILE A 91 -14.89 1.71 -7.89
C ILE A 91 -13.41 1.95 -8.21
N LEU A 92 -12.52 1.39 -7.38
CA LEU A 92 -11.08 1.52 -7.52
C LEU A 92 -10.56 0.92 -8.85
N LYS A 93 -10.93 -0.32 -9.20
CA LYS A 93 -10.54 -0.95 -10.48
C LYS A 93 -10.93 -0.13 -11.70
N ARG A 94 -12.13 0.44 -11.67
CA ARG A 94 -12.65 1.34 -12.71
C ARG A 94 -11.88 2.66 -12.76
N MET A 95 -11.43 3.18 -11.61
CA MET A 95 -10.61 4.39 -11.55
C MET A 95 -9.22 4.15 -12.12
N ILE A 96 -8.55 3.05 -11.75
CA ILE A 96 -7.28 2.62 -12.32
C ILE A 96 -7.39 2.56 -13.85
N SER A 97 -8.35 1.77 -14.35
CA SER A 97 -8.54 1.53 -15.79
C SER A 97 -8.89 2.79 -16.59
N LYS A 98 -9.52 3.79 -15.97
CA LYS A 98 -9.96 5.01 -16.64
C LYS A 98 -8.86 6.07 -16.69
N ARG A 99 -8.01 6.11 -15.65
CA ARG A 99 -7.01 7.19 -15.47
C ARG A 99 -5.65 6.81 -16.00
N TYR A 100 -5.30 5.54 -15.92
CA TYR A 100 -3.99 5.02 -16.29
C TYR A 100 -4.11 4.03 -17.45
N SER A 101 -3.13 4.08 -18.34
CA SER A 101 -3.01 3.14 -19.45
C SER A 101 -1.76 2.31 -19.21
N PHE A 102 -1.95 1.00 -19.00
CA PHE A 102 -0.88 0.04 -18.78
C PHE A 102 -0.52 -0.65 -20.10
N SER A 103 0.77 -0.87 -20.32
CA SER A 103 1.29 -1.63 -21.46
C SER A 103 1.00 -3.11 -21.32
N GLU A 104 1.21 -3.66 -20.12
CA GLU A 104 1.02 -5.07 -19.81
C GLU A 104 -0.07 -5.27 -18.76
N GLN A 105 -0.75 -6.41 -18.86
CA GLN A 105 -1.79 -6.79 -17.89
C GLN A 105 -1.20 -7.03 -16.50
N THR A 106 0.04 -7.51 -16.43
CA THR A 106 0.82 -7.70 -15.20
C THR A 106 1.08 -6.39 -14.46
N ASP A 107 1.34 -5.29 -15.18
CA ASP A 107 1.52 -3.96 -14.58
C ASP A 107 0.24 -3.49 -13.89
N TYR A 108 -0.91 -3.66 -14.57
CA TYR A 108 -2.22 -3.34 -14.02
C TYR A 108 -2.50 -4.15 -12.75
N GLU A 109 -2.26 -5.46 -12.78
CA GLU A 109 -2.48 -6.36 -11.65
C GLU A 109 -1.57 -6.01 -10.46
N ALA A 110 -0.32 -5.62 -10.71
CA ALA A 110 0.59 -5.16 -9.67
C ALA A 110 0.08 -3.90 -8.97
N VAL A 111 -0.36 -2.90 -9.74
CA VAL A 111 -0.95 -1.66 -9.18
C VAL A 111 -2.25 -1.95 -8.43
N GLU A 112 -3.10 -2.83 -8.97
CA GLU A 112 -4.34 -3.24 -8.31
C GLU A 112 -4.06 -3.88 -6.94
N VAL A 113 -3.11 -4.82 -6.88
CA VAL A 113 -2.70 -5.45 -5.62
C VAL A 113 -2.18 -4.42 -4.62
N LEU A 114 -1.37 -3.47 -5.07
CA LEU A 114 -0.84 -2.40 -4.22
C LEU A 114 -1.97 -1.50 -3.69
N CYS A 115 -2.92 -1.11 -4.53
CA CYS A 115 -4.09 -0.35 -4.10
C CYS A 115 -4.91 -1.12 -3.05
N CYS A 116 -5.19 -2.40 -3.27
CA CYS A 116 -5.93 -3.22 -2.31
C CYS A 116 -5.22 -3.29 -0.95
N LYS A 117 -3.89 -3.46 -0.96
CA LYS A 117 -3.09 -3.40 0.27
C LYS A 117 -3.23 -2.05 0.97
N LEU A 118 -3.17 -0.95 0.22
CA LEU A 118 -3.31 0.41 0.76
C LEU A 118 -4.71 0.69 1.31
N LEU A 119 -5.77 0.11 0.75
CA LEU A 119 -7.12 0.20 1.33
C LEU A 119 -7.20 -0.45 2.72
N GLU A 120 -6.45 -1.53 2.94
CA GLU A 120 -6.42 -2.25 4.22
C GLU A 120 -5.52 -1.56 5.24
N THR A 121 -4.30 -1.19 4.83
CA THR A 121 -3.26 -0.69 5.75
C THR A 121 -3.25 0.83 5.89
N GLY A 122 -3.84 1.54 4.93
CA GLY A 122 -3.66 2.99 4.79
C GLY A 122 -2.31 3.38 4.20
N ILE A 123 -2.17 4.68 3.89
CA ILE A 123 -0.91 5.34 3.52
C ILE A 123 -0.39 6.01 4.80
N ASP A 124 0.78 5.59 5.31
CA ASP A 124 1.37 6.12 6.55
C ASP A 124 0.42 6.13 7.78
N GLY A 125 -0.51 5.17 7.83
CA GLY A 125 -1.55 5.09 8.87
C GLY A 125 -2.72 6.07 8.70
N MET A 126 -2.73 6.89 7.64
CA MET A 126 -3.90 7.62 7.15
C MET A 126 -4.71 6.73 6.20
N HIS A 127 -5.99 7.04 5.97
CA HIS A 127 -6.85 6.25 5.04
C HIS A 127 -7.01 4.76 5.41
N SER A 128 -7.04 4.44 6.71
CA SER A 128 -7.44 3.09 7.13
C SER A 128 -8.89 2.79 6.75
N ARG A 129 -9.23 1.50 6.72
CA ARG A 129 -10.61 1.04 6.50
C ARG A 129 -11.63 1.72 7.42
N GLU A 130 -11.31 1.92 8.70
CA GLU A 130 -12.17 2.66 9.65
C GLU A 130 -12.38 4.12 9.23
N ASN A 131 -11.35 4.80 8.72
CA ASN A 131 -11.49 6.17 8.23
C ASN A 131 -12.44 6.23 7.02
N HIS A 132 -12.34 5.25 6.11
CA HIS A 132 -13.26 5.14 4.97
C HIS A 132 -14.70 4.93 5.43
N ILE A 133 -14.92 4.02 6.41
CA ILE A 133 -16.24 3.78 6.99
C ILE A 133 -16.83 5.08 7.54
N GLU A 134 -16.06 5.82 8.34
CA GLU A 134 -16.53 7.03 9.00
C GLU A 134 -16.77 8.19 8.00
N GLU A 135 -15.95 8.32 6.95
CA GLU A 135 -16.15 9.31 5.89
C GLU A 135 -17.48 9.07 5.15
N ILE A 136 -17.71 7.83 4.70
CA ILE A 136 -18.93 7.43 4.00
C ILE A 136 -20.15 7.54 4.94
N LYS A 137 -20.02 7.07 6.18
CA LYS A 137 -21.08 7.15 7.20
C LYS A 137 -21.48 8.59 7.48
N THR A 138 -20.51 9.50 7.61
CA THR A 138 -20.76 10.93 7.83
C THR A 138 -21.56 11.53 6.65
N SER A 139 -21.18 11.18 5.42
CA SER A 139 -21.88 11.64 4.21
C SER A 139 -23.30 11.08 4.13
N LEU A 140 -23.49 9.79 4.43
CA LEU A 140 -24.81 9.13 4.48
C LEU A 140 -25.71 9.73 5.57
N GLY A 141 -25.16 9.99 6.75
CA GLY A 141 -25.89 10.59 7.87
C GLY A 141 -26.46 11.95 7.49
N LYS A 142 -25.62 12.84 6.95
CA LYS A 142 -26.03 14.15 6.42
C LYS A 142 -27.11 14.02 5.34
N PHE A 143 -27.01 13.03 4.47
CA PHE A 143 -28.01 12.81 3.42
C PHE A 143 -29.36 12.38 4.00
N LEU A 144 -29.36 11.42 4.92
CA LEU A 144 -30.56 10.90 5.59
C LEU A 144 -31.21 11.93 6.53
N GLU A 145 -30.51 12.99 6.94
CA GLU A 145 -31.11 14.14 7.61
C GLU A 145 -32.12 14.87 6.70
N SER A 146 -31.76 15.05 5.43
CA SER A 146 -32.54 15.83 4.46
C SER A 146 -33.64 15.05 3.76
N THR A 147 -33.50 13.73 3.61
CA THR A 147 -34.43 12.93 2.80
C THR A 147 -34.62 11.51 3.34
N PRO A 148 -35.85 10.99 3.37
CA PRO A 148 -36.13 9.61 3.80
C PRO A 148 -35.89 8.56 2.71
N CYS A 149 -35.71 8.96 1.45
CA CYS A 149 -35.52 8.06 0.31
C CYS A 149 -34.08 8.10 -0.20
N LEU A 150 -33.36 6.99 -0.05
CA LEU A 150 -31.98 6.82 -0.50
C LEU A 150 -31.94 5.90 -1.72
N ASN A 151 -31.46 6.42 -2.85
CA ASN A 151 -30.93 5.58 -3.93
C ASN A 151 -29.42 5.44 -3.71
N LEU A 152 -28.97 4.26 -3.29
CA LEU A 152 -27.60 4.04 -2.85
C LEU A 152 -26.60 4.17 -4.00
N ASP A 153 -26.87 3.60 -5.17
CA ASP A 153 -25.98 3.72 -6.34
C ASP A 153 -25.89 5.17 -6.84
N GLY A 154 -27.02 5.89 -6.84
CA GLY A 154 -27.06 7.32 -7.14
C GLY A 154 -26.29 8.15 -6.10
N PHE A 155 -26.37 7.78 -4.83
CA PHE A 155 -25.60 8.42 -3.77
C PHE A 155 -24.11 8.25 -4.00
N VAL A 156 -23.64 7.02 -4.23
CA VAL A 156 -22.23 6.72 -4.55
C VAL A 156 -21.78 7.56 -5.75
N ARG A 157 -22.54 7.53 -6.84
CA ARG A 157 -22.14 8.20 -8.10
C ARG A 157 -22.10 9.74 -8.04
N PHE A 158 -22.95 10.36 -7.23
CA PHE A 158 -23.17 11.82 -7.32
C PHE A 158 -22.79 12.59 -6.04
N ARG A 159 -22.73 11.90 -4.90
CA ARG A 159 -22.56 12.52 -3.57
C ARG A 159 -21.34 12.03 -2.79
N MET A 160 -20.64 11.00 -3.25
CA MET A 160 -19.38 10.54 -2.65
C MET A 160 -18.15 11.14 -3.34
N ARG A 161 -18.22 12.38 -3.81
CA ARG A 161 -17.09 13.01 -4.52
C ARG A 161 -15.84 13.15 -3.66
N GLU A 162 -15.99 13.56 -2.40
CA GLU A 162 -14.88 13.67 -1.45
C GLU A 162 -14.18 12.32 -1.28
N TYR A 163 -14.95 11.26 -1.07
CA TYR A 163 -14.40 9.92 -0.95
C TYR A 163 -13.85 9.36 -2.27
N GLU A 164 -14.43 9.71 -3.42
CA GLU A 164 -13.81 9.41 -4.72
C GLU A 164 -12.44 10.09 -4.86
N ASP A 165 -12.26 11.29 -4.30
CA ASP A 165 -10.97 11.98 -4.28
C ASP A 165 -9.98 11.28 -3.33
N THR A 166 -10.45 10.75 -2.19
CA THR A 166 -9.66 9.86 -1.32
C THR A 166 -9.16 8.64 -2.10
N LEU A 167 -10.04 7.93 -2.80
CA LEU A 167 -9.67 6.78 -3.62
C LEU A 167 -8.72 7.17 -4.78
N LYS A 168 -8.84 8.38 -5.32
CA LYS A 168 -7.90 8.86 -6.36
C LYS A 168 -6.51 9.00 -5.80
N GLY A 169 -6.37 9.56 -4.60
CA GLY A 169 -5.08 9.69 -3.94
C GLY A 169 -4.41 8.34 -3.73
N ILE A 170 -5.18 7.31 -3.32
CA ILE A 170 -4.66 5.95 -3.16
C ILE A 170 -4.18 5.35 -4.49
N VAL A 171 -4.96 5.51 -5.56
CA VAL A 171 -4.56 5.04 -6.89
C VAL A 171 -3.32 5.78 -7.40
N ASP A 172 -3.25 7.08 -7.20
CA ASP A 172 -2.12 7.91 -7.66
C ASP A 172 -0.84 7.49 -6.95
N TYR A 173 -0.90 7.36 -5.62
CA TYR A 173 0.21 6.89 -4.81
C TYR A 173 0.66 5.48 -5.20
N ALA A 174 -0.28 4.54 -5.40
CA ALA A 174 0.07 3.19 -5.83
C ALA A 174 0.76 3.16 -7.19
N VAL A 175 0.32 3.97 -8.15
CA VAL A 175 0.98 4.07 -9.46
C VAL A 175 2.36 4.69 -9.34
N GLU A 176 2.52 5.73 -8.51
CA GLU A 176 3.81 6.38 -8.27
C GLU A 176 4.83 5.40 -7.66
N GLU A 177 4.44 4.68 -6.61
CA GLU A 177 5.28 3.65 -5.98
C GLU A 177 5.64 2.53 -6.97
N TYR A 178 4.68 2.04 -7.75
CA TYR A 178 4.94 1.03 -8.79
C TYR A 178 5.97 1.53 -9.82
N LEU A 179 5.83 2.77 -10.28
CA LEU A 179 6.75 3.36 -11.24
C LEU A 179 8.16 3.57 -10.64
N LEU A 180 8.26 3.91 -9.36
CA LEU A 180 9.54 4.02 -8.67
C LEU A 180 10.25 2.65 -8.57
N ASP A 181 9.51 1.59 -8.24
CA ASP A 181 10.04 0.23 -8.21
C ASP A 181 10.53 -0.21 -9.60
N GLN A 182 9.76 0.07 -10.66
CA GLN A 182 10.17 -0.22 -12.04
C GLN A 182 11.44 0.55 -12.44
N GLN A 183 11.50 1.85 -12.13
CA GLN A 183 12.69 2.67 -12.39
C GLN A 183 13.92 2.15 -11.66
N TYR A 184 13.76 1.69 -10.42
CA TYR A 184 14.83 1.08 -9.66
C TYR A 184 15.32 -0.22 -10.33
N ASP A 185 14.41 -1.11 -10.75
CA ASP A 185 14.78 -2.35 -11.43
C ASP A 185 15.43 -2.10 -12.80
N GLU A 186 14.98 -1.10 -13.56
CA GLU A 186 15.63 -0.65 -14.79
C GLU A 186 17.04 -0.13 -14.54
N PHE A 187 17.23 0.68 -13.49
CA PHE A 187 18.53 1.19 -13.08
C PHE A 187 19.49 0.05 -12.70
N ILE A 188 19.04 -0.91 -11.90
CA ILE A 188 19.84 -2.09 -11.54
C ILE A 188 20.22 -2.90 -12.78
N SER A 189 19.29 -3.10 -13.72
CA SER A 189 19.54 -3.84 -14.96
C SER A 189 20.58 -3.14 -15.84
N LEU A 190 20.57 -1.80 -15.89
CA LEU A 190 21.58 -1.02 -16.59
C LEU A 190 22.97 -1.19 -15.95
N LEU A 191 23.07 -1.18 -14.62
CA LEU A 191 24.33 -1.41 -13.91
C LEU A 191 24.86 -2.83 -14.13
N GLN A 192 23.99 -3.85 -14.09
CA GLN A 192 24.34 -5.24 -14.41
C GLN A 192 24.94 -5.34 -15.81
N TYR A 193 24.30 -4.70 -16.80
CA TYR A 193 24.79 -4.66 -18.17
C TYR A 193 26.18 -4.02 -18.24
N PHE A 194 26.39 -2.89 -17.55
CA PHE A 194 27.68 -2.22 -17.52
C PHE A 194 28.79 -3.12 -16.93
N VAL A 195 28.55 -3.70 -15.75
CA VAL A 195 29.51 -4.58 -15.08
C VAL A 195 29.84 -5.83 -15.93
N TYR A 196 28.84 -6.39 -16.61
CA TYR A 196 29.02 -7.59 -17.43
C TYR A 196 30.04 -7.40 -18.56
N PHE A 197 30.03 -6.25 -19.24
CA PHE A 197 30.92 -5.98 -20.38
C PHE A 197 32.29 -5.40 -20.01
N GLN A 198 32.51 -5.00 -18.76
CA GLN A 198 33.80 -4.49 -18.32
C GLN A 198 34.84 -5.61 -18.22
N GLU A 199 36.03 -5.37 -18.80
CA GLU A 199 37.19 -6.20 -18.52
C GLU A 199 37.58 -6.03 -17.03
N PRO A 200 37.86 -7.13 -16.31
CA PRO A 200 38.30 -7.08 -14.93
C PRO A 200 39.62 -6.32 -14.77
N LEU A 201 39.65 -5.33 -13.89
CA LEU A 201 40.86 -4.55 -13.57
C LEU A 201 41.52 -5.00 -12.27
N THR A 202 40.76 -5.67 -11.40
CA THR A 202 41.24 -6.17 -10.10
C THR A 202 40.79 -7.60 -9.88
N SER A 203 41.67 -8.46 -9.36
CA SER A 203 41.36 -9.90 -9.19
C SER A 203 40.39 -10.17 -8.04
N LEU A 204 40.55 -9.48 -6.91
CA LEU A 204 39.72 -9.66 -5.72
C LEU A 204 39.60 -8.36 -4.93
N VAL A 205 38.37 -8.03 -4.56
CA VAL A 205 38.05 -6.95 -3.63
C VAL A 205 37.34 -7.54 -2.41
N HIS A 206 37.78 -7.15 -1.22
CA HIS A 206 37.10 -7.44 0.03
C HIS A 206 36.25 -6.24 0.45
N LEU A 207 34.97 -6.48 0.70
CA LEU A 207 34.07 -5.52 1.34
C LEU A 207 33.87 -5.94 2.80
N MET A 208 34.44 -5.18 3.74
CA MET A 208 34.20 -5.38 5.15
C MET A 208 32.94 -4.60 5.55
N HIS A 209 31.80 -5.28 5.62
CA HIS A 209 30.53 -4.67 6.05
C HIS A 209 30.53 -4.53 7.57
N LYS A 210 30.39 -3.30 8.06
CA LYS A 210 30.10 -3.05 9.47
C LYS A 210 28.60 -3.16 9.70
N LYS A 211 28.05 -2.36 10.61
CA LYS A 211 26.63 -2.24 10.83
C LYS A 211 26.08 -1.13 9.92
N ASP A 212 24.82 -1.28 9.50
CA ASP A 212 24.09 -0.32 8.69
C ASP A 212 24.74 -0.06 7.31
N HIS A 213 25.24 1.14 7.05
CA HIS A 213 25.71 1.56 5.72
C HIS A 213 27.24 1.73 5.63
N ASP A 214 28.01 1.29 6.63
CA ASP A 214 29.47 1.52 6.69
C ASP A 214 30.27 0.31 6.14
N PHE A 215 31.13 0.60 5.16
CA PHE A 215 31.97 -0.37 4.47
C PHE A 215 33.44 0.03 4.47
N SER A 216 34.32 -0.97 4.53
CA SER A 216 35.74 -0.79 4.19
C SER A 216 36.09 -1.63 2.96
N ILE A 217 36.64 -0.99 1.94
CA ILE A 217 37.01 -1.61 0.66
C ILE A 217 38.52 -1.91 0.66
N LEU A 218 38.88 -3.18 0.59
CA LEU A 218 40.26 -3.66 0.65
C LEU A 218 40.62 -4.48 -0.59
N ASN A 219 41.90 -4.48 -0.97
CA ASN A 219 42.43 -5.36 -2.01
C ASN A 219 42.69 -6.77 -1.46
N GLU A 220 43.16 -7.69 -2.32
CA GLU A 220 43.54 -9.07 -2.00
C GLU A 220 44.56 -9.25 -0.84
N HIS A 221 45.27 -8.18 -0.48
CA HIS A 221 46.21 -8.16 0.64
C HIS A 221 45.62 -7.50 1.89
N PHE A 222 44.29 -7.33 1.97
CA PHE A 222 43.58 -6.62 3.03
C PHE A 222 44.08 -5.18 3.25
N THR A 223 44.62 -4.56 2.20
CA THR A 223 45.07 -3.16 2.24
C THR A 223 43.95 -2.26 1.72
N PRO A 224 43.63 -1.14 2.41
CA PRO A 224 42.61 -0.21 1.95
C PRO A 224 42.87 0.29 0.53
N ILE A 225 41.86 0.16 -0.33
CA ILE A 225 41.92 0.73 -1.67
C ILE A 225 41.53 2.21 -1.54
N LYS A 226 42.44 3.11 -1.88
CA LYS A 226 42.09 4.51 -2.08
C LYS A 226 41.27 4.58 -3.36
N ALA A 227 40.00 5.00 -3.27
CA ALA A 227 39.17 5.20 -4.44
C ALA A 227 39.94 6.02 -5.49
N PRO A 228 40.04 5.57 -6.77
CA PRO A 228 40.66 6.37 -7.80
C PRO A 228 39.92 7.72 -7.88
N PRO A 229 40.62 8.85 -8.15
CA PRO A 229 39.92 10.09 -8.45
C PRO A 229 39.01 9.84 -9.65
N ALA A 230 37.72 9.91 -9.38
CA ALA A 230 36.63 9.61 -10.28
C ALA A 230 36.89 10.09 -11.72
N SER A 231 37.09 9.16 -12.66
CA SER A 231 37.14 9.51 -14.08
C SER A 231 35.72 9.83 -14.57
N GLY A 232 35.45 11.11 -14.81
CA GLY A 232 34.41 11.64 -15.73
C GLY A 232 32.93 11.47 -15.36
N MET A 233 32.48 10.25 -15.05
CA MET A 233 31.07 9.96 -14.71
C MET A 233 30.82 10.05 -13.20
N VAL A 234 31.71 9.45 -12.39
CA VAL A 234 31.59 9.41 -10.92
C VAL A 234 31.81 10.79 -10.29
N ALA A 235 32.56 11.68 -10.96
CA ALA A 235 32.82 13.04 -10.48
C ALA A 235 31.58 13.94 -10.56
N ARG A 236 30.59 13.61 -11.41
CA ARG A 236 29.32 14.37 -11.49
C ARG A 236 28.29 13.93 -10.44
N MET A 237 28.50 12.78 -9.81
CA MET A 237 27.66 12.25 -8.73
C MET A 237 28.13 12.74 -7.35
N ALA A 238 29.41 13.14 -7.21
CA ALA A 238 30.03 13.55 -5.95
C ALA A 238 29.67 14.95 -5.43
N ASP A 239 28.87 15.73 -6.17
CA ASP A 239 28.39 17.07 -5.75
C ASP A 239 27.09 17.03 -4.92
N GLN A 240 26.48 15.84 -4.76
CA GLN A 240 25.41 15.59 -3.81
C GLN A 240 25.98 14.86 -2.59
N GLU A 241 25.40 15.04 -1.41
CA GLU A 241 25.72 14.28 -0.19
C GLU A 241 25.55 12.78 -0.48
N LEU A 242 26.59 12.14 -0.99
CA LEU A 242 26.53 10.75 -1.44
C LEU A 242 26.30 9.85 -0.22
N GLU A 243 25.24 9.06 -0.27
CA GLU A 243 25.04 7.97 0.67
C GLU A 243 26.20 6.97 0.51
N MET A 244 26.65 6.39 1.63
CA MET A 244 27.81 5.47 1.62
C MET A 244 27.62 4.28 0.68
N GLU A 245 26.37 3.92 0.40
CA GLU A 245 25.98 2.88 -0.55
C GLU A 245 26.42 3.20 -1.99
N ASP A 246 26.19 4.44 -2.43
CA ASP A 246 26.59 4.90 -3.77
C ASP A 246 28.10 4.88 -3.95
N VAL A 247 28.84 5.22 -2.89
CA VAL A 247 30.31 5.19 -2.90
C VAL A 247 30.81 3.76 -3.08
N VAL A 248 30.20 2.79 -2.39
CA VAL A 248 30.59 1.38 -2.50
C VAL A 248 30.30 0.86 -3.91
N VAL A 249 29.09 1.06 -4.41
CA VAL A 249 28.70 0.60 -5.75
C VAL A 249 29.57 1.24 -6.82
N SER A 250 29.73 2.56 -6.82
CA SER A 250 30.55 3.28 -7.80
C SER A 250 32.03 2.88 -7.74
N THR A 251 32.58 2.64 -6.54
CA THR A 251 33.96 2.19 -6.38
C THR A 251 34.14 0.79 -6.94
N LEU A 252 33.23 -0.15 -6.67
CA LEU A 252 33.29 -1.49 -7.23
C LEU A 252 33.17 -1.47 -8.77
N ILE A 253 32.30 -0.64 -9.33
CA ILE A 253 32.20 -0.46 -10.78
C ILE A 253 33.51 0.08 -11.37
N ALA A 254 34.14 1.06 -10.71
CA ALA A 254 35.40 1.64 -11.15
C ALA A 254 36.58 0.65 -11.04
N LEU A 255 36.59 -0.19 -10.00
CA LEU A 255 37.61 -1.21 -9.79
C LEU A 255 37.42 -2.44 -10.69
N SER A 256 36.23 -2.63 -11.28
CA SER A 256 35.87 -3.77 -12.12
C SER A 256 36.46 -5.09 -11.60
N PRO A 257 36.04 -5.56 -10.42
CA PRO A 257 36.61 -6.76 -9.83
C PRO A 257 36.16 -8.02 -10.57
N ASP A 258 37.07 -9.00 -10.67
CA ASP A 258 36.76 -10.39 -11.03
C ASP A 258 35.89 -11.05 -9.95
N ARG A 259 36.22 -10.79 -8.67
CA ARG A 259 35.47 -11.28 -7.51
C ARG A 259 35.34 -10.23 -6.42
N VAL A 260 34.19 -10.22 -5.78
CA VAL A 260 33.87 -9.42 -4.60
C VAL A 260 33.57 -10.36 -3.44
N LEU A 261 34.39 -10.35 -2.40
CA LEU A 261 34.13 -11.09 -1.18
C LEU A 261 33.56 -10.13 -0.12
N ILE A 262 32.28 -10.29 0.20
CA ILE A 262 31.58 -9.48 1.19
C ILE A 262 31.64 -10.19 2.53
N HIS A 263 32.29 -9.54 3.49
CA HIS A 263 32.38 -9.98 4.88
C HIS A 263 31.25 -9.32 5.68
N THR A 264 30.20 -10.06 6.00
CA THR A 264 29.02 -9.50 6.68
C THR A 264 28.34 -10.49 7.62
N LEU A 265 27.75 -9.96 8.71
CA LEU A 265 26.83 -10.67 9.59
C LEU A 265 25.36 -10.46 9.21
N GLU A 266 25.09 -9.56 8.26
CA GLU A 266 23.74 -9.13 7.83
C GLU A 266 23.59 -9.38 6.33
N PRO A 267 23.54 -10.65 5.89
CA PRO A 267 23.47 -11.00 4.47
C PRO A 267 22.17 -10.53 3.78
N GLU A 268 21.13 -10.25 4.58
CA GLU A 268 19.81 -9.79 4.12
C GLU A 268 19.70 -8.25 4.08
N ALA A 269 20.75 -7.51 4.44
CA ALA A 269 20.73 -6.05 4.35
C ALA A 269 20.55 -5.59 2.89
N LEU A 270 19.76 -4.52 2.69
CA LEU A 270 19.36 -4.04 1.36
C LEU A 270 20.54 -3.73 0.44
N ILE A 271 21.60 -3.11 0.98
CA ILE A 271 22.81 -2.83 0.22
C ILE A 271 23.54 -4.11 -0.22
N ILE A 272 23.53 -5.16 0.61
CA ILE A 272 24.15 -6.45 0.25
C ILE A 272 23.36 -7.13 -0.86
N SER A 273 22.03 -7.12 -0.79
CA SER A 273 21.19 -7.64 -1.86
C SER A 273 21.38 -6.83 -3.15
N THR A 274 21.49 -5.50 -3.05
CA THR A 274 21.75 -4.61 -4.20
C THR A 274 23.10 -4.91 -4.87
N ILE A 275 24.19 -5.02 -4.11
CA ILE A 275 25.52 -5.38 -4.65
C ILE A 275 25.47 -6.77 -5.30
N ARG A 276 24.80 -7.74 -4.68
CA ARG A 276 24.61 -9.08 -5.27
C ARG A 276 23.82 -9.04 -6.56
N ARG A 277 22.77 -8.21 -6.64
CA ARG A 277 22.01 -8.00 -7.89
C ARG A 277 22.90 -7.44 -8.97
N ILE A 278 23.68 -6.38 -8.69
CA ILE A 278 24.51 -5.70 -9.70
C ILE A 278 25.67 -6.58 -10.20
N PHE A 279 26.41 -7.21 -9.29
CA PHE A 279 27.65 -7.94 -9.61
C PHE A 279 27.45 -9.46 -9.80
N GLY A 280 26.25 -9.98 -9.53
CA GLY A 280 25.85 -11.36 -9.78
C GLY A 280 26.83 -12.39 -9.22
N ASP A 281 27.25 -13.32 -10.07
CA ASP A 281 28.13 -14.45 -9.72
C ASP A 281 29.53 -14.04 -9.26
N ARG A 282 29.92 -12.78 -9.44
CA ARG A 282 31.20 -12.26 -8.94
C ARG A 282 31.19 -12.09 -7.41
N VAL A 283 30.01 -12.07 -6.78
CA VAL A 283 29.86 -11.84 -5.34
C VAL A 283 29.84 -13.14 -4.55
N VAL A 284 30.68 -13.22 -3.53
CA VAL A 284 30.68 -14.30 -2.53
C VAL A 284 30.49 -13.70 -1.15
N LEU A 285 29.63 -14.31 -0.34
CA LEU A 285 29.44 -13.91 1.05
C LEU A 285 30.36 -14.71 1.98
N CYS A 286 30.90 -14.04 2.98
CA CYS A 286 31.74 -14.60 4.02
C CYS A 286 31.26 -14.09 5.38
N SER A 287 30.99 -15.02 6.32
CA SER A 287 30.46 -14.67 7.64
C SER A 287 31.41 -15.06 8.79
N ASP A 288 32.40 -15.90 8.56
CA ASP A 288 33.13 -16.58 9.63
C ASP A 288 34.64 -16.77 9.41
N CYS A 289 35.26 -16.09 8.43
CA CYS A 289 36.70 -16.21 8.23
C CYS A 289 37.52 -15.55 9.37
N PRO A 290 38.83 -15.87 9.50
CA PRO A 290 39.70 -15.25 10.51
C PRO A 290 39.64 -13.72 10.51
N GLN A 291 39.53 -13.09 9.34
CA GLN A 291 39.45 -11.63 9.22
C GLN A 291 38.10 -11.08 9.70
N CYS A 292 36.98 -11.79 9.47
CA CYS A 292 35.68 -11.44 10.06
C CYS A 292 35.75 -11.47 11.59
N SER A 293 36.37 -12.50 12.16
CA SER A 293 36.45 -12.64 13.62
C SER A 293 37.24 -11.50 14.27
N MET A 294 38.36 -11.07 13.66
CA MET A 294 39.12 -9.91 14.13
C MET A 294 38.34 -8.60 13.97
N PHE A 295 37.78 -8.37 12.78
CA PHE A 295 37.06 -7.12 12.45
C PHE A 295 35.81 -6.90 13.31
N HIS A 296 34.95 -7.91 13.45
CA HIS A 296 33.74 -7.79 14.27
C HIS A 296 34.03 -7.79 15.78
N HIS A 297 35.18 -8.28 16.22
CA HIS A 297 35.61 -8.15 17.62
C HIS A 297 36.15 -6.74 17.94
N GLU A 298 36.88 -6.12 17.01
CA GLU A 298 37.34 -4.73 17.16
C GLU A 298 36.20 -3.72 17.14
N ASN A 299 35.21 -3.87 16.25
CA ASN A 299 34.03 -3.00 16.22
C ASN A 299 33.20 -3.10 17.52
N ARG A 300 32.99 -4.32 18.05
CA ARG A 300 32.30 -4.52 19.35
C ARG A 300 32.98 -3.82 20.52
N ARG A 301 34.31 -3.68 20.50
CA ARG A 301 35.06 -2.95 21.54
C ARG A 301 34.92 -1.43 21.42
N ARG A 302 34.75 -0.91 20.19
CA ARG A 302 34.52 0.52 19.97
C ARG A 302 33.11 0.93 20.37
N ASP A 303 32.11 0.10 20.09
CA ASP A 303 30.71 0.37 20.46
C ASP A 303 30.45 0.31 21.97
N GLN A 304 31.23 -0.45 22.74
CA GLN A 304 31.14 -0.55 24.21
C GLN A 304 31.97 0.52 24.95
N GLY A 305 32.71 1.37 24.23
CA GLY A 305 33.58 2.42 24.77
C GLY A 305 33.03 3.84 24.69
N THR A 306 31.75 3.99 24.32
CA THR A 306 30.98 5.25 24.26
C THR A 306 29.74 5.12 25.14
#